data_AF-A0A1Y5CVG4-F1
#
_entry.id   AF-A0A1Y5CVG4-F1
#
_cell.length_a   1.000
_cell.length_b   1.000
_cell.length_c   1.000
_cell.angle_alpha   90.00
_cell.angle_beta   90.00
_cell.angle_gamma   90.00
#
_symmetry.space_group_name_H-M   'P 1'
#
loop_
_entity.id
_entity.type
_entity.pdbx_description
1 polymer ?
#
loop_
_entity_poly.entity_id
_entity_poly.type
_entity_poly.pdbx_seq_one_letter_code
_entity_poly.pdbx_strand_id
1 'polypeptide(L)'
;MNIKLLVAQQYREIIDAATQKISGLMMPPEGWLRTNRKALKMPAKLIMAKAGIKTSELYRIEKAELDGTLTINKLKETANAMGCDFYYAVVPKGKINTLVETQARRHAVKLLKNASVQMQLEDQATSSEQVELQIEKVTEQLIKEMPNWFWDETNDHK
;
A
#
# COMPACT_ATOMS: atom_id res chain seq x y z
N MET A 1 -14.43 4.94 -25.08
CA MET A 1 -14.07 4.83 -23.65
C MET A 1 -13.20 3.59 -23.48
N ASN A 2 -11.97 3.73 -22.98
CA ASN A 2 -10.98 2.65 -22.97
C ASN A 2 -11.26 1.68 -21.80
N ILE A 3 -11.54 0.41 -22.09
CA ILE A 3 -11.87 -0.64 -21.10
C ILE A 3 -10.83 -0.71 -19.98
N LYS A 4 -9.55 -0.47 -20.29
CA LYS A 4 -8.46 -0.47 -19.30
C LYS A 4 -8.64 0.59 -18.21
N LEU A 5 -9.14 1.77 -18.57
CA LEU A 5 -9.37 2.86 -17.61
C LEU A 5 -10.53 2.53 -16.66
N LEU A 6 -11.59 1.90 -17.19
CA LEU A 6 -12.74 1.48 -16.37
C LEU A 6 -12.33 0.42 -15.34
N VAL A 7 -11.55 -0.57 -15.76
CA VAL A 7 -11.04 -1.62 -14.86
C VAL A 7 -10.12 -1.02 -13.79
N ALA A 8 -9.25 -0.09 -14.15
CA ALA A 8 -8.39 0.59 -13.18
C ALA A 8 -9.20 1.41 -12.17
N GLN A 9 -10.26 2.09 -12.61
CA GLN A 9 -11.17 2.81 -11.73
C GLN A 9 -11.87 1.87 -10.74
N GLN A 10 -12.38 0.73 -11.21
CA GLN A 10 -13.00 -0.27 -10.35
C GLN A 10 -12.03 -0.78 -9.27
N TYR A 11 -10.77 -1.05 -9.61
CA TYR A 11 -9.78 -1.46 -8.62
C TYR A 11 -9.49 -0.35 -7.59
N ARG A 12 -9.48 0.92 -8.01
CA ARG A 12 -9.33 2.06 -7.09
C ARG A 12 -10.48 2.12 -6.10
N GLU A 13 -11.71 1.99 -6.57
CA GLU A 13 -12.91 2.00 -5.72
C GLU A 13 -12.87 0.89 -4.66
N ILE A 14 -12.42 -0.32 -5.03
CA ILE A 14 -12.27 -1.44 -4.09
C ILE A 14 -11.26 -1.09 -2.98
N ILE A 15 -10.09 -0.55 -3.35
CA ILE A 15 -9.04 -0.23 -2.39
C ILE A 15 -9.41 0.99 -1.52
N ASP A 16 -10.04 2.01 -2.10
CA ASP A 16 -10.50 3.18 -1.37
C ASP A 16 -11.57 2.79 -0.34
N ALA A 17 -12.51 1.92 -0.72
CA ALA A 17 -13.51 1.38 0.21
C ALA A 17 -12.86 0.56 1.33
N ALA A 18 -11.84 -0.26 1.04
CA ALA A 18 -11.09 -0.99 2.06
C ALA A 18 -10.36 -0.02 3.02
N THR A 19 -9.72 1.01 2.48
CA THR A 19 -8.98 2.03 3.23
C THR A 19 -9.88 2.78 4.20
N GLN A 20 -11.07 3.19 3.76
CA GLN A 20 -12.05 3.86 4.62
C GLN A 20 -12.53 2.98 5.78
N LYS A 21 -12.70 1.67 5.56
CA LYS A 21 -13.15 0.75 6.61
C LYS A 21 -12.10 0.52 7.70
N ILE A 22 -10.82 0.57 7.35
CA ILE A 22 -9.72 0.28 8.29
C ILE A 22 -9.03 1.55 8.81
N SER A 23 -9.32 2.72 8.24
CA SER A 23 -8.75 3.98 8.69
C SER A 23 -9.11 4.23 10.16
N GLY A 24 -8.11 4.34 11.02
CA GLY A 24 -8.28 4.53 12.46
C GLY A 24 -8.28 3.25 13.30
N LEU A 25 -8.18 2.06 12.67
CA LEU A 25 -7.98 0.82 13.41
C LEU A 25 -6.58 0.81 14.01
N MET A 26 -6.49 0.90 15.34
CA MET A 26 -5.23 0.78 16.07
C MET A 26 -5.02 -0.66 16.53
N MET A 27 -3.81 -1.17 16.34
CA MET A 27 -3.43 -2.47 16.89
C MET A 27 -3.42 -2.40 18.43
N PRO A 28 -4.08 -3.34 19.14
CA PRO A 28 -4.01 -3.41 20.59
C PRO A 28 -2.56 -3.57 21.09
N PRO A 29 -2.20 -3.05 22.29
CA PRO A 29 -0.84 -3.13 22.81
C PRO A 29 -0.29 -4.55 22.99
N GLU A 30 -1.18 -5.53 23.17
CA GLU A 30 -0.81 -6.93 23.35
C GLU A 30 -1.02 -7.78 22.07
N GLY A 31 -1.39 -7.16 20.94
CA GLY A 31 -1.72 -7.86 19.70
C GLY A 31 -3.18 -8.35 19.67
N TRP A 32 -3.70 -8.63 18.47
CA TRP A 32 -5.10 -9.02 18.33
C TRP A 32 -5.38 -10.39 18.94
N LEU A 33 -4.44 -11.34 18.84
CA LEU A 33 -4.65 -12.70 19.35
C LEU A 33 -4.78 -12.70 20.87
N ARG A 34 -3.82 -12.10 21.58
CA ARG A 34 -3.81 -12.07 23.04
C ARG A 34 -4.96 -11.23 23.60
N THR A 35 -5.26 -10.09 22.98
CA THR A 35 -6.38 -9.24 23.38
C THR A 35 -7.71 -9.99 23.22
N ASN A 36 -7.96 -10.67 22.09
CA ASN A 36 -9.17 -11.46 21.91
C ASN A 36 -9.28 -12.61 22.91
N ARG A 37 -8.21 -13.38 23.10
CA ARG A 37 -8.19 -14.48 24.09
C ARG A 37 -8.57 -13.99 25.49
N LYS A 38 -8.00 -12.87 25.93
CA LYS A 38 -8.28 -12.28 27.24
C LYS A 38 -9.71 -11.74 27.32
N ALA A 39 -10.19 -11.05 26.28
CA ALA A 39 -11.56 -10.52 26.22
C ALA A 39 -12.62 -11.64 26.32
N LEU A 40 -12.38 -12.76 25.63
CA LEU A 40 -13.22 -13.96 25.66
C LEU A 40 -13.04 -14.80 26.94
N LYS A 41 -12.13 -14.41 27.83
CA LYS A 41 -11.73 -15.19 29.02
C LYS A 41 -11.36 -16.64 28.67
N MET A 42 -10.80 -16.86 27.48
CA MET A 42 -10.54 -18.19 26.96
C MET A 42 -9.22 -18.76 27.53
N PRO A 43 -9.24 -19.94 28.16
CA PRO A 43 -8.01 -20.57 28.63
C PRO A 43 -7.10 -20.95 27.46
N ALA A 44 -5.80 -20.67 27.60
CA ALA A 44 -4.79 -21.02 26.58
C ALA A 44 -4.90 -22.49 26.15
N LYS A 45 -5.11 -23.41 27.10
CA LYS A 45 -5.19 -24.86 26.85
C LYS A 45 -6.28 -25.24 25.83
N LEU A 46 -7.40 -24.51 25.83
CA LEU A 46 -8.51 -24.78 24.90
C LEU A 46 -8.12 -24.40 23.47
N ILE A 47 -7.48 -23.25 23.29
CA ILE A 47 -7.01 -22.77 21.98
C ILE A 47 -5.94 -23.71 21.45
N MET A 48 -5.03 -24.14 22.33
CA MET A 48 -3.94 -25.05 21.94
C MET A 48 -4.46 -26.41 21.49
N ALA A 49 -5.45 -26.97 22.20
CA ALA A 49 -6.13 -28.19 21.78
C ALA A 49 -6.84 -28.01 20.43
N LYS A 50 -7.57 -26.91 20.23
CA LYS A 50 -8.28 -26.62 18.97
C LYS A 50 -7.35 -26.35 17.80
N ALA A 51 -6.22 -25.67 18.04
CA ALA A 51 -5.23 -25.33 17.01
C ALA A 51 -4.19 -26.45 16.79
N GLY A 52 -4.22 -27.53 17.57
CA GLY A 52 -3.25 -28.63 17.46
C GLY A 52 -1.81 -28.24 17.80
N ILE A 53 -1.61 -27.30 18.73
CA ILE A 53 -0.28 -26.75 19.09
C ILE A 53 0.11 -27.09 20.54
N LYS A 54 1.42 -27.08 20.82
CA LYS A 54 1.98 -27.37 22.16
C LYS A 54 1.73 -26.23 23.16
N THR A 55 1.83 -26.53 24.45
CA THR A 55 1.53 -25.61 25.56
C THR A 55 2.33 -24.29 25.57
N SER A 56 3.59 -24.32 25.13
CA SER A 56 4.44 -23.13 25.02
C SER A 56 4.22 -22.34 23.72
N GLU A 57 3.56 -22.96 22.73
CA GLU A 57 3.50 -22.45 21.37
C GLU A 57 2.54 -21.27 21.24
N LEU A 58 1.42 -21.27 22.00
CA LEU A 58 0.48 -20.15 21.94
C LEU A 58 1.11 -18.83 22.38
N TYR A 59 1.88 -18.84 23.48
CA TYR A 59 2.56 -17.63 23.95
C TYR A 59 3.64 -17.16 22.96
N ARG A 60 4.30 -18.10 22.28
CA ARG A 60 5.25 -17.79 21.20
C ARG A 60 4.54 -17.17 20.01
N ILE A 61 3.36 -17.67 19.63
CA ILE A 61 2.52 -17.14 18.56
C ILE A 61 2.04 -15.72 18.89
N GLU A 62 1.51 -15.49 20.09
CA GLU A 62 1.08 -14.16 20.55
C GLU A 62 2.23 -13.15 20.51
N LYS A 63 3.44 -13.57 20.90
CA LYS A 63 4.63 -12.72 20.79
C LYS A 63 5.04 -12.48 19.33
N ALA A 64 5.02 -13.52 18.50
CA ALA A 64 5.39 -13.43 17.09
C ALA A 64 4.45 -12.55 16.27
N GLU A 65 3.16 -12.45 16.65
CA GLU A 65 2.22 -11.48 16.08
C GLU A 65 2.71 -10.04 16.30
N LEU A 66 3.04 -9.69 17.55
CA LEU A 66 3.54 -8.36 17.90
C LEU A 66 4.87 -8.05 17.21
N ASP A 67 5.75 -9.04 17.12
CA ASP A 67 7.04 -8.92 16.45
C ASP A 67 6.90 -8.88 14.91
N GLY A 68 5.70 -9.11 14.36
CA GLY A 68 5.44 -9.11 12.92
C GLY A 68 6.08 -10.30 12.17
N THR A 69 6.46 -11.37 12.87
CA THR A 69 7.15 -12.55 12.30
C THR A 69 6.21 -13.73 12.06
N LEU A 70 4.94 -13.61 12.46
CA LEU A 70 3.93 -14.65 12.31
C LEU A 70 3.35 -14.66 10.89
N THR A 71 3.15 -15.86 10.32
CA THR A 71 2.53 -15.99 8.99
C THR A 71 1.03 -15.68 9.05
N ILE A 72 0.49 -15.20 7.93
CA ILE A 72 -0.97 -14.94 7.77
C ILE A 72 -1.78 -16.22 8.04
N ASN A 73 -1.31 -17.37 7.55
CA ASN A 73 -1.97 -18.65 7.80
C ASN A 73 -2.04 -18.96 9.29
N LYS A 74 -0.96 -18.68 10.05
CA LYS A 74 -0.95 -18.97 11.48
C LYS A 74 -1.84 -18.02 12.28
N LEU A 75 -1.92 -16.75 11.87
CA LEU A 75 -2.90 -15.80 12.42
C LEU A 75 -4.32 -16.33 12.23
N LYS A 76 -4.67 -16.73 10.99
CA LYS A 76 -5.99 -17.26 10.65
C LYS A 76 -6.34 -18.53 11.43
N GLU A 77 -5.43 -19.51 11.50
CA GLU A 77 -5.62 -20.73 12.28
C GLU A 77 -5.87 -20.44 13.77
N THR A 78 -5.08 -19.53 14.35
CA THR A 78 -5.18 -19.20 15.78
C THR A 78 -6.46 -18.43 16.08
N ALA A 79 -6.86 -17.50 15.21
CA ALA A 79 -8.14 -16.81 15.28
C ALA A 79 -9.32 -17.81 15.21
N ASN A 80 -9.30 -18.72 14.23
CA ASN A 80 -10.33 -19.76 14.09
C ASN A 80 -10.43 -20.67 15.33
N ALA A 81 -9.30 -21.01 15.96
CA ALA A 81 -9.30 -21.80 17.19
C ALA A 81 -9.98 -21.07 18.38
N MET A 82 -10.00 -19.74 18.35
CA MET A 82 -10.77 -18.91 19.30
C MET A 82 -12.23 -18.67 18.87
N GLY A 83 -12.62 -19.13 17.68
CA GLY A 83 -13.92 -18.80 17.07
C GLY A 83 -13.99 -17.37 16.55
N CYS A 84 -12.85 -16.78 16.21
CA CYS A 84 -12.73 -15.44 15.65
C CYS A 84 -12.45 -15.51 14.15
N ASP A 85 -13.07 -14.62 13.38
CA ASP A 85 -12.71 -14.43 11.97
C ASP A 85 -11.44 -13.58 11.85
N PHE A 86 -10.60 -13.92 10.87
CA PHE A 86 -9.41 -13.16 10.53
C PHE A 86 -9.59 -12.45 9.19
N TYR A 87 -9.42 -11.13 9.19
CA TYR A 87 -9.44 -10.28 8.00
C TYR A 87 -8.07 -9.59 7.85
N TYR A 88 -7.55 -9.52 6.62
CA TYR A 88 -6.34 -8.76 6.30
C TYR A 88 -6.60 -7.85 5.10
N ALA A 89 -5.88 -6.73 5.04
CA ALA A 89 -5.94 -5.79 3.94
C ALA A 89 -4.55 -5.20 3.69
N VAL A 90 -4.25 -4.93 2.42
CA VAL A 90 -3.09 -4.15 2.00
C VAL A 90 -3.63 -2.88 1.37
N VAL A 91 -3.36 -1.74 1.99
CA VAL A 91 -3.80 -0.43 1.50
C VAL A 91 -2.60 0.49 1.26
N PRO A 92 -2.65 1.37 0.25
CA PRO A 92 -1.59 2.34 0.03
C PRO A 92 -1.47 3.33 1.19
N LYS A 93 -0.26 3.89 1.38
CA LYS A 93 0.02 4.92 2.39
C LYS A 93 -0.52 6.32 2.00
N GLY A 94 -1.66 6.37 1.33
CA GLY A 94 -2.26 7.58 0.77
C GLY A 94 -3.36 7.27 -0.25
N LYS A 95 -4.04 8.30 -0.74
CA LYS A 95 -5.03 8.15 -1.81
C LYS A 95 -4.33 7.72 -3.11
N ILE A 96 -4.88 6.72 -3.81
CA ILE A 96 -4.26 6.18 -5.03
C ILE A 96 -4.02 7.29 -6.07
N ASN A 97 -5.02 8.15 -6.30
CA ASN A 97 -4.90 9.23 -7.28
C ASN A 97 -3.73 10.17 -6.94
N THR A 98 -3.58 10.56 -5.67
CA THR A 98 -2.48 11.41 -5.21
C THR A 98 -1.12 10.72 -5.38
N LEU A 99 -1.03 9.41 -5.12
CA LEU A 99 0.22 8.66 -5.31
C LEU A 99 0.62 8.59 -6.78
N VAL A 100 -0.35 8.31 -7.67
CA VAL A 100 -0.13 8.27 -9.13
C VAL A 100 0.27 9.64 -9.65
N GLU A 101 -0.44 10.70 -9.24
CA GLU A 101 -0.16 12.08 -9.65
C GLU A 101 1.23 12.54 -9.18
N THR A 102 1.59 12.26 -7.92
CA THR A 102 2.91 12.60 -7.38
C THR A 102 4.02 11.91 -8.17
N GLN A 103 3.83 10.63 -8.53
CA GLN A 103 4.79 9.88 -9.33
C GLN A 103 4.92 10.43 -10.75
N ALA A 104 3.79 10.73 -11.40
CA ALA A 104 3.76 11.30 -12.74
C ALA A 104 4.44 12.68 -12.77
N ARG A 105 4.16 13.54 -11.79
CA ARG A 105 4.77 14.85 -11.66
C ARG A 105 6.27 14.76 -11.42
N ARG A 106 6.72 13.79 -10.59
CA ARG A 106 8.15 13.51 -10.37
C ARG A 106 8.84 13.17 -11.69
N HIS A 107 8.25 12.32 -12.53
CA HIS A 107 8.79 11.98 -13.84
C HIS A 107 8.76 13.15 -14.82
N ALA A 108 7.66 13.90 -14.87
CA ALA A 108 7.52 15.07 -15.73
C ALA A 108 8.61 16.11 -15.47
N VAL A 109 8.87 16.42 -14.19
CA VAL A 109 9.96 17.33 -13.78
C VAL A 109 11.32 16.82 -14.25
N LYS A 110 11.60 15.52 -14.12
CA LYS A 110 12.89 14.94 -14.56
C LYS A 110 13.06 14.99 -16.07
N LEU A 111 12.05 14.59 -16.83
CA LEU A 111 12.07 14.59 -18.30
C LEU A 111 12.33 16.00 -18.84
N LEU A 112 11.61 17.00 -18.30
CA LEU A 112 11.77 18.38 -18.73
C LEU A 112 13.09 18.99 -18.28
N LYS A 113 13.62 18.62 -17.11
CA LYS A 113 14.96 19.05 -16.68
C LYS A 113 16.05 18.53 -17.62
N ASN A 114 15.96 17.26 -18.02
CA ASN A 114 16.92 16.68 -18.97
C ASN A 114 16.83 17.36 -20.34
N ALA A 115 15.61 17.59 -20.84
CA ALA A 115 15.38 18.33 -22.08
C ALA A 115 15.88 19.79 -21.99
N SER A 116 15.65 20.48 -20.86
CA SER A 116 16.11 21.86 -20.68
C SER A 116 17.63 21.99 -20.60
N VAL A 117 18.34 20.99 -20.03
CA VAL A 117 19.81 20.97 -20.04
C VAL A 117 20.32 20.82 -21.48
N GLN A 118 19.64 20.02 -22.30
CA GLN A 118 19.97 19.86 -23.72
C GLN A 118 19.66 21.15 -24.52
N MET A 119 18.56 21.85 -24.19
CA MET A 119 18.16 23.11 -24.83
C MET A 119 18.92 24.36 -24.33
N GLN A 120 19.49 24.36 -23.12
CA GLN A 120 20.37 25.44 -22.64
C GLN A 120 21.67 25.54 -23.44
N LEU A 121 22.07 24.46 -24.12
CA LEU A 121 23.14 24.49 -25.13
C LEU A 121 22.70 25.16 -26.45
N GLU A 122 21.41 25.50 -26.60
CA GLU A 122 20.78 26.05 -27.82
C GLU A 122 20.11 27.44 -27.60
N ASP A 123 20.39 28.13 -26.48
CA ASP A 123 20.06 29.56 -26.24
C ASP A 123 18.57 29.96 -26.12
N GLN A 124 17.73 29.16 -25.43
CA GLN A 124 16.35 29.57 -25.12
C GLN A 124 16.04 29.61 -23.60
N ALA A 125 15.77 30.81 -23.08
CA ALA A 125 15.25 31.02 -21.74
C ALA A 125 13.70 31.00 -21.75
N THR A 126 13.09 29.98 -21.12
CA THR A 126 11.64 29.86 -20.92
C THR A 126 11.25 30.43 -19.54
N SER A 127 10.10 31.11 -19.41
CA SER A 127 9.65 31.64 -18.12
C SER A 127 9.24 30.53 -17.15
N SER A 128 9.33 30.77 -15.83
CA SER A 128 8.98 29.77 -14.80
C SER A 128 7.53 29.28 -14.90
N GLU A 129 6.61 30.15 -15.30
CA GLU A 129 5.19 29.83 -15.50
C GLU A 129 4.98 28.87 -16.69
N GLN A 130 5.71 29.08 -17.78
CA GLN A 130 5.68 28.20 -18.95
C GLN A 130 6.25 26.81 -18.64
N VAL A 131 7.29 26.73 -17.80
CA VAL A 131 7.85 25.46 -17.32
C VAL A 131 6.82 24.69 -16.50
N GLU A 132 6.11 25.36 -15.61
CA GLU A 132 5.09 24.73 -14.76
C GLU A 132 3.92 24.18 -15.59
N LEU A 133 3.41 24.94 -16.56
CA LEU A 133 2.37 24.47 -17.49
C LEU A 133 2.83 23.25 -18.30
N GLN A 134 4.11 23.22 -18.68
CA GLN A 134 4.67 22.07 -19.39
C GLN A 134 4.78 20.84 -18.48
N ILE A 135 5.17 21.02 -17.21
CA ILE A 135 5.19 19.94 -16.21
C ILE A 135 3.78 19.36 -16.04
N GLU A 136 2.76 20.20 -15.93
CA GLU A 136 1.36 19.76 -15.77
C GLU A 136 0.89 18.93 -16.98
N LYS A 137 1.13 19.42 -18.21
CA LYS A 137 0.77 18.69 -19.44
C LYS A 137 1.45 17.33 -19.54
N VAL A 138 2.75 17.26 -19.26
CA VAL A 138 3.49 15.99 -19.28
C VAL A 138 2.99 15.07 -18.17
N THR A 139 2.65 15.61 -17.00
CA THR A 139 2.06 14.84 -15.89
C THR A 139 0.74 14.18 -16.32
N GLU A 140 -0.18 14.93 -16.91
CA GLU A 140 -1.46 14.40 -17.40
C GLU A 140 -1.26 13.32 -18.48
N GLN A 141 -0.32 13.55 -19.39
CA GLN A 141 0.02 12.58 -20.44
C GLN A 141 0.55 11.27 -19.83
N LEU A 142 1.47 11.34 -18.87
CA LEU A 142 2.01 10.16 -18.19
C LEU A 142 0.96 9.38 -17.41
N ILE A 143 0.01 10.06 -16.75
CA ILE A 143 -1.12 9.41 -16.05
C ILE A 143 -2.05 8.71 -17.04
N LYS A 144 -2.25 9.28 -18.23
CA LYS A 144 -3.13 8.72 -19.25
C LYS A 144 -2.49 7.52 -19.96
N GLU A 145 -1.21 7.63 -20.29
CA GLU A 145 -0.48 6.61 -21.04
C GLU A 145 -0.02 5.46 -20.16
N MET A 146 0.29 5.73 -18.88
CA MET A 146 0.79 4.75 -17.90
C MET A 146 1.87 3.83 -18.51
N PRO A 147 3.02 4.40 -18.93
CA PRO A 147 4.08 3.61 -19.54
C PRO A 147 4.57 2.50 -18.61
N ASN A 148 5.13 1.43 -19.16
CA ASN A 148 5.55 0.26 -18.36
C ASN A 148 6.58 0.61 -17.27
N TRP A 149 7.38 1.66 -17.50
CA TRP A 149 8.38 2.15 -16.55
C TRP A 149 7.83 3.16 -15.53
N PHE A 150 6.53 3.46 -15.55
CA PHE A 150 5.93 4.51 -14.71
C PHE A 150 6.27 4.35 -13.22
N TRP A 151 6.33 3.11 -12.73
CA TRP A 151 6.69 2.80 -11.35
C TRP A 151 8.18 2.41 -11.16
N ASP A 152 8.95 2.37 -12.23
CA ASP A 152 10.39 2.13 -12.16
C ASP A 152 11.13 3.44 -11.84
N GLU A 153 12.18 3.32 -11.02
CA GLU A 153 13.09 4.44 -10.72
C GLU A 153 14.33 4.42 -11.62
N THR A 154 14.53 3.36 -12.41
CA THR A 154 15.78 3.05 -13.12
C THR A 154 15.86 3.56 -14.56
N ASN A 155 14.75 3.98 -15.17
CA ASN A 155 14.76 4.55 -16.53
C ASN A 155 15.01 6.07 -16.56
N ASP A 156 15.60 6.63 -15.51
CA ASP A 156 16.14 8.00 -15.49
C ASP A 156 17.26 8.23 -16.54
N HIS A 157 17.69 7.17 -17.24
CA HIS A 157 18.73 7.20 -18.27
C HIS A 157 18.34 6.35 -19.48
N LYS A 158 17.66 6.95 -20.47
CA LYS A 158 17.81 6.59 -21.87
C LYS A 158 17.33 7.70 -22.77
#